data_AF-A0A560EIV5-F1
#
_entry.id   AF-A0A560EIV5-F1
#
_cell.length_a   1.000
_cell.length_b   1.000
_cell.length_c   1.000
_cell.angle_alpha   90.00
_cell.angle_beta   90.00
_cell.angle_gamma   90.00
#
_symmetry.space_group_name_H-M   'P 1'
#
loop_
_entity.id
_entity.type
_entity.pdbx_description
1 polymer ?
#
loop_
_entity_poly.entity_id
_entity_poly.type
_entity_poly.pdbx_seq_one_letter_code
_entity_poly.pdbx_strand_id
1 'polypeptide(L)'
;MTDQPAPFSIQLGALKKRDKEDSPRAVEKAVIAGEKHGFIDREPKRRGGRLPSPRTGQVHAKVLPHVAQEILEESRRTGKTQGVLLEEAWALYCAQKTR
;
A
#
# COMPACT_ATOMS: atom_id res chain seq x y z
N MET A 1 58.38 35.94 1.19
CA MET A 1 57.56 35.38 0.10
C MET A 1 56.12 35.71 0.43
N THR A 2 55.48 36.52 -0.42
CA THR A 2 54.17 37.11 -0.14
C THR A 2 53.09 36.06 -0.39
N ASP A 3 52.39 35.65 0.66
CA ASP A 3 51.29 34.68 0.59
C ASP A 3 50.08 35.37 -0.06
N GLN A 4 49.95 35.23 -1.38
CA GLN A 4 48.79 35.70 -2.12
C GLN A 4 47.66 34.68 -1.95
N PRO A 5 46.49 35.07 -1.42
CA PRO A 5 45.36 34.14 -1.28
C PRO A 5 44.90 33.67 -2.65
N ALA A 6 44.58 32.37 -2.75
CA ALA A 6 44.12 31.76 -3.99
C ALA A 6 42.93 32.54 -4.59
N PRO A 7 42.89 32.78 -5.92
CA PRO A 7 42.00 33.75 -6.58
C PRO A 7 40.48 33.48 -6.46
N PHE A 8 40.07 32.43 -5.75
CA PHE A 8 38.68 32.05 -5.52
C PHE A 8 38.46 31.42 -4.13
N SER A 9 39.26 31.79 -3.13
CA SER A 9 39.06 31.33 -1.76
C SER A 9 37.81 31.99 -1.13
N ILE A 10 36.72 31.23 -1.00
CA ILE A 10 35.49 31.68 -0.34
C ILE A 10 35.56 31.35 1.16
N GLN A 11 35.42 32.37 2.01
CA GLN A 11 35.33 32.19 3.47
C GLN A 11 33.94 31.71 3.87
N LEU A 12 33.76 30.38 3.97
CA LEU A 12 32.48 29.77 4.31
C LEU A 12 31.93 30.23 5.68
N GLY A 13 32.80 30.54 6.65
CA GLY A 13 32.42 30.99 7.99
C GLY A 13 31.88 32.42 8.06
N ALA A 14 32.10 33.24 7.03
CA ALA A 14 31.57 34.60 6.92
C ALA A 14 30.19 34.65 6.25
N LEU A 15 29.67 33.51 5.77
CA LEU A 15 28.37 33.45 5.10
C LEU A 15 27.22 33.62 6.10
N LYS A 16 26.33 34.57 5.82
CA LYS A 16 25.13 34.78 6.61
C LYS A 16 24.19 33.59 6.46
N LYS A 17 24.03 32.81 7.52
CA LYS A 17 23.00 31.76 7.60
C LYS A 17 21.66 32.37 8.00
N ARG A 18 20.60 32.02 7.28
CA ARG A 18 19.21 32.32 7.65
C ARG A 18 18.40 31.06 7.47
N ASP A 19 17.63 30.69 8.48
CA ASP A 19 16.71 29.56 8.38
C ASP A 19 15.57 29.91 7.41
N LYS A 20 15.19 28.95 6.58
CA LYS A 20 14.07 29.13 5.66
C LYS A 20 12.78 29.09 6.46
N GLU A 21 11.85 29.98 6.14
CA GLU A 21 10.51 29.92 6.72
C GLU A 21 9.79 28.67 6.18
N ASP A 22 9.37 27.79 7.08
CA ASP A 22 8.72 26.51 6.81
C ASP A 22 7.21 26.53 7.10
N SER A 23 6.65 27.72 7.33
CA SER A 23 5.21 27.88 7.54
C SER A 23 4.43 27.39 6.31
N PRO A 24 3.27 26.71 6.49
CA PRO A 24 2.49 26.17 5.37
C PRO A 24 2.16 27.21 4.30
N ARG A 25 1.92 28.45 4.74
CA ARG A 25 1.63 29.60 3.88
C ARG A 25 2.85 30.06 3.08
N ALA A 26 4.05 30.02 3.67
CA ALA A 26 5.28 30.34 2.96
C ALA A 26 5.61 29.30 1.89
N VAL A 27 5.38 28.01 2.20
CA VAL A 27 5.55 26.90 1.25
C VAL A 27 4.57 27.03 0.08
N GLU A 28 3.28 27.28 0.35
CA GLU A 28 2.27 27.48 -0.70
C GLU A 28 2.64 28.66 -1.63
N LYS A 29 3.08 29.78 -1.05
CA LYS A 29 3.53 30.95 -1.85
C LYS A 29 4.73 30.61 -2.74
N ALA A 30 5.67 29.81 -2.24
CA ALA A 30 6.83 29.36 -3.01
C ALA A 30 6.44 28.40 -4.13
N VAL A 31 5.50 27.48 -3.89
CA VAL A 31 4.95 26.58 -4.91
C VAL A 31 4.27 27.37 -6.03
N ILE A 32 3.40 28.32 -5.70
CA ILE A 32 2.71 29.17 -6.69
C ILE A 32 3.71 29.97 -7.53
N ALA A 33 4.76 30.51 -6.90
CA ALA A 33 5.82 31.21 -7.63
C ALA A 33 6.60 30.27 -8.56
N GLY A 34 6.91 29.05 -8.09
CA GLY A 34 7.56 28.01 -8.89
C GLY A 34 6.75 27.63 -10.12
N GLU A 35 5.46 27.35 -9.94
CA GLU A 35 4.56 26.99 -11.04
C GLU A 35 4.47 28.09 -12.11
N LYS A 36 4.40 29.37 -11.70
CA LYS A 36 4.43 30.52 -12.63
C LYS A 36 5.72 30.60 -13.46
N HIS A 37 6.82 30.12 -12.91
CA HIS A 37 8.11 30.04 -13.58
C HIS A 37 8.36 28.70 -14.29
N GLY A 38 7.35 27.83 -14.37
CA GLY A 38 7.43 26.54 -15.05
C GLY A 38 8.09 25.44 -14.23
N PHE A 39 8.34 25.66 -12.94
CA PHE A 39 8.73 24.60 -11.99
C PHE A 39 7.48 23.82 -11.60
N ILE A 40 7.09 22.89 -12.47
CA ILE A 40 6.02 21.93 -12.21
C ILE A 40 6.55 20.77 -11.38
N ASP A 41 5.76 20.35 -10.39
CA ASP A 41 6.01 19.11 -9.64
C ASP A 41 5.84 17.90 -10.57
N ARG A 42 6.92 17.15 -10.75
CA ARG A 42 6.99 15.95 -11.61
C ARG A 42 6.92 14.65 -10.80
N GLU A 43 6.75 14.74 -9.48
CA GLU A 43 6.64 13.55 -8.67
C GLU A 43 5.38 12.75 -9.07
N PRO A 44 5.49 11.42 -9.18
CA PRO A 44 4.34 10.58 -9.48
C PRO A 44 3.34 10.68 -8.32
N LYS A 45 2.32 11.53 -8.48
CA LYS A 45 1.16 11.56 -7.58
C LYS A 45 0.58 10.15 -7.55
N ARG A 46 0.62 9.50 -6.37
CA ARG A 46 0.12 8.13 -6.18
C ARG A 46 -1.29 8.05 -6.77
N ARG A 47 -1.45 7.36 -7.90
CA ARG A 47 -2.76 6.97 -8.41
C ARG A 47 -3.39 6.12 -7.31
N GLY A 48 -4.55 6.53 -6.82
CA GLY A 48 -5.31 5.75 -5.85
C GLY A 48 -5.41 4.32 -6.35
N GLY A 49 -4.94 3.38 -5.53
CA GLY A 49 -5.02 1.95 -5.86
C GLY A 49 -6.48 1.50 -6.00
N ARG A 50 -6.67 0.25 -6.40
CA ARG A 50 -8.00 -0.36 -6.40
C ARG A 50 -8.60 -0.26 -5.00
N LEU A 51 -9.84 0.22 -4.90
CA LEU A 51 -10.59 0.23 -3.64
C LEU A 51 -10.53 -1.18 -3.02
N PRO A 52 -10.34 -1.28 -1.69
CA PRO A 52 -10.36 -2.58 -1.00
C PRO A 52 -11.67 -3.28 -1.31
N SER A 53 -11.59 -4.57 -1.68
CA SER A 53 -12.79 -5.37 -1.92
C SER A 53 -13.67 -5.34 -0.67
N PRO A 54 -15.00 -5.24 -0.80
CA PRO A 54 -15.89 -5.41 0.34
C PRO A 54 -15.53 -6.72 1.03
N ARG A 55 -15.37 -6.72 2.36
CA ARG A 55 -15.02 -7.92 3.14
C ARG A 55 -16.21 -8.87 3.17
N THR A 56 -16.52 -9.51 2.06
CA THR A 56 -17.65 -10.43 1.86
C THR A 56 -17.45 -11.80 2.53
N GLY A 57 -16.67 -11.87 3.61
CA GLY A 57 -16.32 -13.15 4.25
C GLY A 57 -15.52 -14.09 3.35
N GLN A 58 -14.94 -13.59 2.25
CA GLN A 58 -14.03 -14.36 1.41
C GLN A 58 -12.76 -14.66 2.19
N VAL A 59 -12.72 -15.84 2.79
CA VAL A 59 -11.54 -16.38 3.45
C VAL A 59 -10.75 -17.18 2.42
N HIS A 60 -9.46 -16.87 2.26
CA HIS A 60 -8.59 -17.67 1.41
C HIS A 60 -8.53 -19.11 1.96
N ALA A 61 -8.48 -20.14 1.10
CA ALA A 61 -8.45 -21.54 1.55
C ALA A 61 -7.31 -21.84 2.55
N LYS A 62 -6.21 -21.09 2.46
CA LYS A 62 -5.07 -21.12 3.42
C LYS A 62 -5.44 -20.71 4.86
N VAL A 63 -6.56 -20.03 5.06
CA VAL A 63 -6.98 -19.55 6.38
C VAL A 63 -7.59 -20.68 7.23
N LEU A 64 -8.08 -21.76 6.61
CA LEU A 64 -8.62 -22.94 7.31
C LEU A 64 -8.02 -24.24 6.75
N PRO A 65 -6.71 -24.48 6.97
CA PRO A 65 -6.02 -25.64 6.39
C PRO A 65 -6.52 -26.98 6.95
N HIS A 66 -6.96 -27.03 8.20
CA HIS A 66 -7.50 -28.24 8.82
C HIS A 66 -8.81 -28.69 8.13
N VAL A 67 -9.71 -27.76 7.83
CA VAL A 67 -10.97 -28.07 7.13
C VAL A 67 -10.72 -28.71 5.76
N ALA A 68 -9.73 -28.22 5.02
CA ALA A 68 -9.37 -28.81 3.74
C ALA A 68 -8.82 -30.24 3.89
N GLN A 69 -8.05 -30.51 4.94
CA GLN A 69 -7.55 -31.86 5.24
C GLN A 69 -8.68 -32.81 5.63
N GLU A 70 -9.57 -32.39 6.52
CA GLU A 70 -10.73 -33.18 6.95
C GLU A 70 -11.63 -33.56 5.77
N ILE A 71 -11.92 -32.61 4.86
CA ILE A 71 -12.70 -32.89 3.65
C ILE A 71 -12.00 -33.90 2.75
N LEU A 72 -10.67 -33.83 2.62
CA LEU A 72 -9.89 -34.77 1.81
C LEU A 72 -9.88 -36.17 2.42
N GLU A 73 -9.74 -36.28 3.73
CA GLU A 73 -9.81 -37.55 4.46
C GLU A 73 -11.19 -38.19 4.31
N GLU A 74 -12.25 -37.40 4.44
CA GLU A 74 -13.63 -37.86 4.26
C GLU A 74 -13.91 -38.30 2.82
N SER A 75 -13.38 -37.57 1.85
CA SER A 75 -13.42 -37.92 0.42
C SER A 75 -12.75 -39.28 0.17
N ARG A 76 -11.58 -39.52 0.77
CA ARG A 76 -10.87 -40.80 0.67
C ARG A 76 -11.63 -41.93 1.36
N ARG A 77 -12.17 -41.67 2.55
CA ARG A 77 -12.92 -42.65 3.35
C ARG A 77 -14.17 -43.13 2.63
N THR A 78 -14.85 -42.23 1.94
CA THR A 78 -16.13 -42.51 1.26
C THR A 78 -15.98 -42.86 -0.22
N GLY A 79 -14.78 -42.67 -0.78
CA GLY A 79 -14.51 -42.85 -2.22
C GLY A 79 -15.19 -41.77 -3.10
N LYS A 80 -15.67 -40.68 -2.51
CA LYS A 80 -16.35 -39.58 -3.22
C LYS A 80 -15.37 -38.46 -3.53
N THR A 81 -15.64 -37.67 -4.55
CA THR A 81 -14.86 -36.45 -4.81
C THR A 81 -15.27 -35.34 -3.83
N GLN A 82 -14.37 -34.39 -3.59
CA GLN A 82 -14.66 -33.22 -2.76
C GLN A 82 -15.92 -32.45 -3.20
N GLY A 83 -16.18 -32.38 -4.51
CA GLY A 83 -17.37 -31.72 -5.05
C GLY A 83 -18.67 -32.36 -4.59
N VAL A 84 -18.75 -33.70 -4.60
CA VAL A 84 -19.94 -34.44 -4.17
C VAL A 84 -20.20 -34.24 -2.67
N LEU A 85 -19.15 -34.25 -1.84
CA LEU A 85 -19.30 -33.96 -0.42
C LEU A 85 -19.84 -32.54 -0.17
N LEU A 86 -19.42 -31.55 -0.98
CA LEU A 86 -19.92 -30.19 -0.87
C LEU A 86 -21.40 -30.09 -1.26
N GLU A 87 -21.84 -30.82 -2.28
CA GLU A 87 -23.26 -30.89 -2.67
C GLU A 87 -24.13 -31.51 -1.58
N GLU A 88 -23.67 -32.60 -0.97
CA GLU A 88 -24.35 -33.27 0.16
C GLU A 88 -24.45 -32.34 1.38
N ALA A 89 -23.35 -31.65 1.73
CA ALA A 89 -23.33 -30.67 2.80
C ALA A 89 -24.27 -29.49 2.52
N TRP A 90 -24.34 -29.01 1.28
CA TRP A 90 -25.25 -27.94 0.88
C TRP A 90 -26.72 -28.36 0.99
N ALA A 91 -27.05 -29.58 0.57
CA ALA A 91 -28.40 -30.14 0.71
C ALA A 91 -28.82 -30.22 2.20
N LEU A 92 -27.93 -30.70 3.07
CA LEU A 92 -28.16 -30.75 4.52
C LEU A 92 -28.36 -29.36 5.12
N TYR A 93 -27.54 -28.38 4.71
CA TYR A 93 -27.67 -27.00 5.16
C TYR A 93 -29.01 -26.38 4.75
N CYS A 94 -29.42 -26.55 3.48
CA CYS A 94 -30.72 -26.07 2.99
C CYS A 94 -31.89 -26.73 3.73
N ALA A 95 -31.81 -28.02 4.02
CA ALA A 95 -32.82 -28.74 4.79
C ALA A 95 -32.95 -28.21 6.23
N GLN A 96 -31.82 -27.90 6.88
CA GLN A 96 -31.81 -27.31 8.22
C GLN A 96 -32.34 -25.86 8.23
N LYS A 97 -31.99 -25.06 7.22
CA LYS A 97 -32.44 -23.66 7.12
C LYS A 97 -33.94 -23.52 6.82
N THR A 98 -34.54 -24.56 6.23
CA THR A 98 -35.97 -24.58 5.91
C THR A 98 -36.84 -24.99 7.11
N ARG A 99 -36.21 -25.53 8.18
CA ARG A 99 -36.85 -25.73 9.50
C ARG A 99 -36.85 -24.44 10.31
#